data_AF-A0A355ULQ9-F1
#
_entry.id   AF-A0A355ULQ9-F1
#
_cell.length_a   1.000
_cell.length_b   1.000
_cell.length_c   1.000
_cell.angle_alpha   90.00
_cell.angle_beta   90.00
_cell.angle_gamma   90.00
#
_symmetry.space_group_name_H-M   'P 1'
#
loop_
_entity.id
_entity.type
_entity.pdbx_description
1 polymer ?
#
loop_
_entity_poly.entity_id
_entity_poly.type
_entity_poly.pdbx_seq_one_letter_code
_entity_poly.pdbx_strand_id
1 'polypeptide(L)' 'NKLKLNNFKNISQTELNFCANVNCLVGENGVGKTNILDAIHYLSF' A
#
# COMPACT_ATOMS: atom_id res chain seq x y z
N ASN A 1 3.13 -12.67 1.61
CA ASN A 1 2.94 -11.25 1.97
C ASN A 1 2.04 -10.56 0.98
N LYS A 2 0.76 -10.40 1.33
CA LYS A 2 -0.27 -9.80 0.48
C LYS A 2 -1.02 -8.74 1.25
N LEU A 3 -1.29 -7.60 0.63
CA LEU A 3 -2.09 -6.51 1.20
C LEU A 3 -3.31 -6.27 0.30
N LYS A 4 -4.50 -6.24 0.91
CA LYS A 4 -5.73 -5.80 0.27
C LYS A 4 -6.23 -4.57 1.00
N LEU A 5 -6.47 -3.49 0.26
CA LEU A 5 -7.09 -2.27 0.79
C LEU A 5 -8.41 -2.03 0.09
N ASN A 6 -9.41 -1.60 0.86
CA ASN A 6 -10.72 -1.21 0.37
C ASN A 6 -11.12 0.08 1.08
N ASN A 7 -11.40 1.14 0.31
CA ASN A 7 -11.73 2.49 0.78
C ASN A 7 -10.76 3.04 1.84
N PHE A 8 -9.46 2.88 1.62
CA PHE A 8 -8.42 3.38 2.53
C PHE A 8 -7.83 4.69 2.01
N LYS A 9 -8.17 5.79 2.69
CA LYS A 9 -7.79 7.16 2.28
C LYS A 9 -8.19 7.41 0.82
N ASN A 10 -7.25 7.75 -0.05
CA ASN A 10 -7.51 8.01 -1.46
C ASN A 10 -7.43 6.75 -2.36
N ILE A 11 -7.29 5.56 -1.77
CA ILE A 11 -7.28 4.28 -2.48
C ILE A 11 -8.67 3.65 -2.35
N SER A 12 -9.44 3.63 -3.45
CA SER A 12 -10.75 2.99 -3.49
C SER A 12 -10.63 1.47 -3.34
N GLN A 13 -9.76 0.83 -4.11
CA GLN A 13 -9.49 -0.60 -4.00
C GLN A 13 -8.12 -0.93 -4.58
N THR A 14 -7.32 -1.73 -3.86
CA THR A 14 -6.07 -2.28 -4.40
C THR A 14 -5.70 -3.62 -3.77
N GLU A 15 -4.95 -4.42 -4.52
CA GLU A 15 -4.41 -5.70 -4.09
C GLU A 15 -2.94 -5.78 -4.52
N LEU A 16 -2.05 -5.92 -3.54
CA LEU A 16 -0.61 -5.92 -3.73
C LEU A 16 -0.01 -7.24 -3.24
N ASN A 17 0.84 -7.84 -4.06
CA ASN A 17 1.66 -8.98 -3.69
C ASN A 17 3.11 -8.52 -3.56
N PHE A 18 3.68 -8.68 -2.36
CA PHE A 18 5.07 -8.27 -2.09
C PHE A 18 6.03 -9.43 -2.35
N CYS A 19 7.20 -9.09 -2.90
CA CYS A 19 8.33 -10.02 -2.96
C CYS A 19 9.05 -10.09 -1.59
N ALA A 20 9.89 -11.11 -1.41
CA ALA A 20 10.60 -11.34 -0.14
C ALA A 20 11.68 -10.30 0.18
N ASN A 21 12.18 -9.59 -0.84
CA ASN A 21 13.27 -8.63 -0.71
C ASN A 21 12.71 -7.19 -0.72
N VAL A 22 13.27 -6.34 -1.57
CA VAL A 22 12.91 -4.92 -1.66
C VAL A 22 11.73 -4.75 -2.62
N ASN A 23 10.72 -4.02 -2.16
CA ASN A 23 9.56 -3.64 -2.96
C ASN A 23 9.58 -2.13 -3.16
N CYS A 24 9.63 -1.67 -4.41
CA CYS A 24 9.66 -0.25 -4.75
C CYS A 24 8.26 0.23 -5.18
N LEU A 25 7.70 1.18 -4.44
CA LEU A 25 6.44 1.85 -4.81
C LEU A 25 6.78 3.09 -5.64
N VAL A 26 6.39 3.10 -6.92
CA VAL A 26 6.71 4.16 -7.90
C VAL A 26 5.46 4.79 -8.49
N GLY A 27 5.58 6.01 -9.03
CA GLY A 27 4.49 6.77 -9.64
C GLY A 27 4.46 8.23 -9.20
N GLU A 28 3.50 8.99 -9.72
CA GLU A 28 3.36 10.43 -9.45
C GLU A 28 2.98 10.72 -7.99
N ASN A 29 3.17 11.97 -7.56
CA ASN A 29 2.74 12.40 -6.23
C ASN A 29 1.21 12.36 -6.12
N GLY A 30 0.70 11.96 -4.95
CA GLY A 30 -0.73 11.87 -4.70
C GLY A 30 -1.40 10.56 -5.13
N VAL A 31 -0.74 9.66 -5.88
CA VAL A 31 -1.37 8.39 -6.34
C VAL A 31 -1.58 7.32 -5.26
N GLY A 32 -1.19 7.58 -4.01
CA GLY A 32 -1.44 6.67 -2.87
C GLY A 32 -0.24 5.85 -2.38
N LYS A 33 0.99 6.13 -2.85
CA LYS A 33 2.21 5.40 -2.41
C LYS A 33 2.41 5.45 -0.88
N THR A 34 2.35 6.63 -0.28
CA THR A 34 2.44 6.79 1.18
C THR A 34 1.26 6.13 1.90
N ASN A 35 0.07 6.14 1.30
CA ASN A 35 -1.11 5.49 1.90
C ASN A 35 -0.95 3.96 1.98
N ILE A 36 -0.22 3.33 1.05
CA ILE A 36 0.14 1.91 1.17
C ILE A 36 1.03 1.67 2.39
N LEU A 37 2.05 2.51 2.61
CA LEU A 37 2.93 2.41 3.77
C LEU A 37 2.17 2.65 5.08
N ASP A 38 1.28 3.63 5.09
CA ASP A 38 0.41 3.89 6.25
C ASP A 38 -0.44 2.67 6.59
N ALA A 39 -1.09 2.05 5.60
CA ALA A 39 -1.91 0.87 5.84
C ALA A 39 -1.11 -0.30 6.45
N ILE A 40 0.12 -0.52 5.98
CA ILE A 40 1.03 -1.52 6.57
C ILE A 40 1.35 -1.16 8.02
N HIS A 41 1.65 0.10 8.30
CA HIS A 41 1.90 0.58 9.66
C HIS A 41 0.69 0.40 10.57
N TYR A 42 -0.53 0.71 10.11
CA TYR A 42 -1.77 0.49 10.87
C TYR A 42 -2.00 -0.98 11.24
N LEU A 43 -1.62 -1.92 10.37
CA LEU A 43 -1.75 -3.36 10.61
C LEU A 43 -0.62 -3.95 11.47
N SER A 44 0.40 -3.14 11.80
CA SER A 44 1.55 -3.57 12.60
C SER A 44 1.33 -3.39 14.11
N PHE A 45 0.16 -2.88 14.51
CA PHE A 45 -0.32 -2.79 15.89
C PHE A 45 -1.48 -3.76 16.09
#